data_AF-A0A1M3CPH2-F1
#
_entry.id   AF-A0A1M3CPH2-F1
#
_cell.length_a   1.000
_cell.length_b   1.000
_cell.length_c   1.000
_cell.angle_alpha   90.00
_cell.angle_beta   90.00
_cell.angle_gamma   90.00
#
_symmetry.space_group_name_H-M   'P 1'
#
loop_
_entity.id
_entity.type
_entity.pdbx_description
1 polymer ?
#
loop_
_entity_poly.entity_id
_entity_poly.type
_entity_poly.pdbx_seq_one_letter_code
_entity_poly.pdbx_strand_id
1 'polypeptide(L)'
;MLQEHIYIWNWSMRKLITDDVNPFLPLYLESIEWNDPYLNLKGRGWNFSSVCSWRVVYKDKLISGCYDDDAHETIKKLENSRIEKVLIQSNELSVDPVFIFSHEFKLEFFSTTYYEPWVFGLPSGMVFVGSPSA
;
A
#
# COMPACT_ATOMS: atom_id res chain seq x y z
N MET A 1 17.50 9.28 -25.97
CA MET A 1 16.12 9.74 -25.75
C MET A 1 15.44 8.59 -25.02
N LEU A 2 15.32 8.66 -23.70
CA LEU A 2 14.77 7.58 -22.88
C LEU A 2 13.26 7.56 -23.08
N GLN A 3 12.76 6.47 -23.65
CA GLN A 3 11.33 6.23 -23.82
C GLN A 3 10.86 5.54 -22.54
N GLU A 4 10.22 6.30 -21.65
CA GLU A 4 9.57 5.76 -20.46
C GLU A 4 8.36 4.93 -20.92
N HIS A 5 8.50 3.61 -20.87
CA HIS A 5 7.41 2.71 -21.13
C HIS A 5 6.51 2.63 -19.89
N ILE A 6 5.47 3.46 -19.85
CA ILE A 6 4.35 3.27 -18.93
C ILE A 6 3.47 2.17 -19.54
N TYR A 7 3.64 0.95 -19.03
CA TYR A 7 2.84 -0.21 -19.43
C TYR A 7 1.55 -0.25 -18.59
N ILE A 8 0.45 0.27 -19.14
CA ILE A 8 -0.89 0.05 -18.56
C ILE A 8 -1.44 -1.25 -19.14
N TRP A 9 -1.08 -2.38 -18.53
CA TRP A 9 -1.73 -3.67 -18.82
C TRP A 9 -2.70 -4.00 -17.69
N ASN A 10 -3.93 -4.34 -18.07
CA ASN A 10 -4.98 -4.86 -17.19
C ASN A 10 -4.59 -6.29 -16.74
N TRP A 11 -3.59 -6.38 -15.86
CA TRP A 11 -3.16 -7.62 -15.22
C TRP A 11 -3.91 -7.77 -13.91
N SER A 12 -4.37 -8.98 -13.59
CA SER A 12 -4.94 -9.28 -12.28
C SER A 12 -3.93 -8.85 -11.21
N MET A 13 -4.32 -7.96 -10.30
CA MET A 13 -3.51 -7.46 -9.17
C MET A 13 -2.81 -8.58 -8.39
N ARG A 14 -3.39 -9.79 -8.41
CA ARG A 14 -2.82 -11.03 -7.85
C ARG A 14 -1.47 -11.38 -8.45
N LYS A 15 -1.36 -11.29 -9.77
CA LYS A 15 -0.14 -11.60 -10.51
C LYS A 15 0.94 -10.56 -10.21
N LEU A 16 0.57 -9.28 -10.22
CA LEU A 16 1.46 -8.18 -9.86
C LEU A 16 2.04 -8.37 -8.44
N ILE A 17 1.18 -8.63 -7.46
CA ILE A 17 1.64 -8.86 -6.08
C ILE A 17 2.55 -10.10 -6.00
N THR A 18 2.17 -11.20 -6.67
CA THR A 18 2.88 -12.47 -6.56
C THR A 18 4.22 -12.49 -7.29
N ASP A 19 4.24 -11.95 -8.51
CA ASP A 19 5.38 -12.06 -9.41
C ASP A 19 6.34 -10.86 -9.25
N ASP A 20 5.80 -9.67 -8.97
CA ASP A 20 6.59 -8.44 -8.99
C ASP A 20 6.88 -7.87 -7.60
N VAL A 21 5.94 -7.92 -6.65
CA VAL A 21 6.15 -7.34 -5.30
C VAL A 21 6.81 -8.33 -4.34
N ASN A 22 6.31 -9.57 -4.29
CA ASN A 22 6.79 -10.58 -3.34
C ASN A 22 8.31 -10.84 -3.37
N PRO A 23 9.01 -10.81 -4.53
CA PRO A 23 10.46 -10.99 -4.55
C PRO A 23 11.26 -9.95 -3.76
N PHE A 24 10.66 -8.78 -3.46
CA PHE A 24 11.30 -7.71 -2.68
C PHE A 24 10.93 -7.72 -1.20
N LEU A 25 10.04 -8.62 -0.77
CA LEU A 25 9.69 -8.78 0.64
C LEU A 25 10.78 -9.55 1.40
N PRO A 26 11.01 -9.25 2.69
CA PRO A 26 10.34 -8.21 3.47
C PRO A 26 10.86 -6.80 3.17
N LEU A 27 9.94 -5.83 3.11
CA LEU A 27 10.26 -4.41 2.93
C LEU A 27 10.30 -3.71 4.29
N TYR A 28 11.47 -3.17 4.67
CA TYR A 28 11.61 -2.38 5.90
C TYR A 28 11.01 -0.97 5.72
N LEU A 29 10.11 -0.60 6.64
CA LEU A 29 9.45 0.71 6.66
C LEU A 29 10.26 1.70 7.49
N GLU A 30 10.95 2.62 6.83
CA GLU A 30 11.78 3.65 7.47
C GLU A 30 10.93 4.83 7.97
N SER A 31 9.93 5.25 7.19
CA SER A 31 9.02 6.31 7.61
C SER A 31 7.61 6.15 7.07
N ILE A 32 6.65 6.65 7.85
CA ILE A 32 5.25 6.78 7.47
C ILE A 32 4.77 8.21 7.76
N GLU A 33 4.12 8.83 6.78
CA GLU A 33 3.62 10.20 6.84
C GLU A 33 2.15 10.19 6.44
N TRP A 34 1.27 10.46 7.40
CA TRP A 34 -0.15 10.71 7.17
C TRP A 34 -0.40 12.21 7.20
N ASN A 35 -0.99 12.75 6.13
CA ASN A 35 -1.46 14.12 6.04
C ASN A 35 -2.64 14.16 5.08
N ASP A 36 -3.86 14.15 5.63
CA ASP A 36 -5.12 13.97 4.90
C ASP A 36 -5.17 14.74 3.55
N PRO A 37 -5.49 14.07 2.42
CA PRO A 37 -5.79 12.64 2.26
C PRO A 37 -4.57 11.76 1.98
N TYR A 38 -3.35 12.29 2.04
CA TYR A 38 -2.14 11.62 1.58
C TYR A 38 -1.51 10.74 2.67
N LEU A 39 -1.40 9.44 2.38
CA LEU A 39 -0.57 8.51 3.15
C LEU A 39 0.67 8.13 2.34
N ASN A 40 1.84 8.33 2.92
CA ASN A 40 3.14 8.01 2.31
C ASN A 40 3.93 7.06 3.20
N LEU A 41 4.40 5.96 2.62
CA LEU A 41 5.27 4.97 3.23
C LEU A 41 6.59 4.97 2.46
N LYS A 42 7.71 4.97 3.16
CA LYS A 42 9.04 5.00 2.52
C LYS A 42 9.98 4.03 3.20
N GLY A 43 10.82 3.40 2.40
CA GLY A 43 12.00 2.69 2.88
C GLY A 43 13.08 2.67 1.81
N ARG A 44 14.17 1.94 2.07
CA ARG A 44 15.31 1.92 1.17
C ARG A 44 14.95 1.38 -0.20
N GLY A 45 14.94 2.26 -1.21
CA GLY A 45 14.68 1.92 -2.61
C GLY A 45 13.22 1.64 -2.93
N TRP A 46 12.29 1.80 -1.99
CA TRP A 46 10.87 1.57 -2.23
C TRP A 46 10.02 2.68 -1.59
N ASN A 47 8.85 2.92 -2.15
CA ASN A 47 7.88 3.85 -1.59
C ASN A 47 6.47 3.43 -1.98
N PHE A 48 5.50 3.79 -1.14
CA PHE A 48 4.09 3.68 -1.45
C PHE A 48 3.39 4.99 -1.09
N SER A 49 2.60 5.52 -1.99
CA SER A 49 1.81 6.73 -1.79
C SER A 49 0.36 6.44 -2.18
N SER A 50 -0.58 6.92 -1.38
CA SER A 50 -2.00 6.76 -1.64
C SER A 50 -2.76 7.98 -1.15
N VAL A 51 -3.87 8.30 -1.83
CA VAL A 51 -4.88 9.26 -1.35
C VAL A 51 -6.15 8.55 -0.86
N CYS A 52 -6.11 7.23 -0.78
CA CYS A 52 -7.25 6.41 -0.40
C CYS A 52 -7.45 6.45 1.12
N SER A 53 -8.70 6.19 1.53
CA SER A 53 -8.97 5.84 2.92
C SER A 53 -8.20 4.58 3.30
N TRP A 54 -7.74 4.52 4.54
CA TRP A 54 -7.02 3.37 5.08
C TRP A 54 -7.47 3.06 6.51
N ARG A 55 -7.17 1.85 6.97
CA ARG A 55 -7.32 1.47 8.38
C ARG A 55 -6.22 0.53 8.84
N VAL A 56 -5.93 0.57 10.14
CA VAL A 56 -5.02 -0.33 10.83
C VAL A 56 -5.83 -1.40 11.55
N VAL A 57 -5.46 -2.66 11.32
CA VAL A 57 -6.05 -3.83 11.96
C VAL A 57 -4.95 -4.59 12.70
N TYR A 58 -5.23 -5.12 13.88
CA TYR A 58 -4.33 -6.01 14.61
C TYR A 58 -5.11 -7.25 15.05
N LYS A 59 -4.63 -8.44 14.67
CA LYS A 59 -5.31 -9.72 14.96
C LYS A 59 -6.82 -9.67 14.66
N ASP A 60 -7.14 -9.17 13.46
CA ASP A 60 -8.51 -9.02 12.93
C ASP A 60 -9.43 -8.08 13.72
N LYS A 61 -8.87 -7.23 14.58
CA LYS A 61 -9.59 -6.14 15.25
C LYS A 61 -9.21 -4.81 14.61
N LEU A 62 -10.22 -4.01 14.25
CA LEU A 62 -10.01 -2.62 13.85
C LEU A 62 -9.39 -1.86 15.03
N ILE A 63 -8.26 -1.21 14.78
CA ILE A 63 -7.56 -0.39 15.76
C ILE A 63 -7.83 1.09 15.52
N SER A 64 -7.70 1.53 14.27
CA SER A 64 -7.89 2.94 13.89
C SER A 64 -8.15 3.06 12.39
N GLY A 65 -9.09 3.90 12.00
CA GLY A 65 -9.27 4.40 10.63
C GLY A 65 -8.52 5.71 10.41
N CYS A 66 -8.31 6.08 9.14
CA CYS A 66 -7.61 7.31 8.76
C CYS A 66 -8.18 8.62 9.31
N TYR A 67 -9.46 8.62 9.71
CA TYR A 67 -10.17 9.78 10.26
C TYR A 67 -10.48 9.67 11.76
N ASP A 68 -9.98 8.64 12.44
CA ASP A 68 -10.10 8.54 13.89
C ASP A 68 -9.15 9.53 14.57
N ASP A 69 -9.52 10.02 15.76
CA ASP A 69 -8.73 11.01 16.50
C ASP A 69 -7.28 10.56 16.78
N ASP A 70 -7.04 9.24 16.84
CA ASP A 70 -5.75 8.62 17.13
C ASP A 70 -4.97 8.19 15.87
N ALA A 71 -5.47 8.48 14.67
CA ALA A 71 -4.95 7.97 13.39
C ALA A 71 -3.44 8.20 13.23
N HIS A 72 -2.96 9.41 13.54
CA HIS A 72 -1.54 9.76 13.47
C HIS A 72 -0.67 8.94 14.42
N GLU A 73 -1.10 8.76 15.66
CA GLU A 73 -0.36 7.99 16.66
C GLU A 73 -0.36 6.50 16.31
N THR A 74 -1.49 5.99 15.83
CA THR A 74 -1.64 4.57 15.52
C THR A 74 -0.88 4.17 14.26
N ILE A 75 -0.93 4.96 13.19
CA ILE A 75 -0.19 4.66 11.95
C ILE A 75 1.34 4.73 12.18
N LYS A 76 1.80 5.64 13.03
CA LYS A 76 3.22 5.79 13.40
C LYS A 76 3.79 4.58 14.13
N LYS A 77 2.98 3.78 14.82
CA LYS A 77 3.42 2.53 15.47
C LYS A 77 3.92 1.48 14.46
N LEU A 78 3.61 1.64 13.17
CA LEU A 78 4.10 0.75 12.12
C LEU A 78 5.52 1.13 11.65
N GLU A 79 6.06 2.32 11.98
CA GLU A 79 7.43 2.67 11.62
C GLU A 79 8.45 1.70 12.23
N ASN A 80 9.59 1.54 11.56
CA ASN A 80 10.65 0.62 11.95
C ASN A 80 10.24 -0.86 12.00
N SER A 81 9.15 -1.21 11.32
CA SER A 81 8.70 -2.59 11.12
C SER A 81 8.93 -3.05 9.68
N ARG A 82 8.47 -4.27 9.37
CA ARG A 82 8.64 -4.89 8.04
C ARG A 82 7.30 -5.28 7.47
N ILE A 83 7.06 -4.93 6.21
CA ILE A 83 5.99 -5.53 5.40
C ILE A 83 6.49 -6.90 4.98
N GLU A 84 5.89 -7.94 5.54
CA GLU A 84 6.24 -9.36 5.30
C GLU A 84 5.39 -9.97 4.19
N LYS A 85 4.20 -9.41 3.95
CA LYS A 85 3.29 -9.89 2.91
C LYS A 85 2.47 -8.74 2.35
N VAL A 86 2.23 -8.79 1.04
CA VAL A 86 1.23 -7.95 0.39
C VAL A 86 0.10 -8.85 -0.10
N LEU A 87 -1.14 -8.48 0.20
CA LEU A 87 -2.36 -9.14 -0.29
C LEU A 87 -3.23 -8.13 -1.03
N ILE A 88 -4.37 -8.59 -1.51
CA ILE A 88 -5.43 -7.76 -2.09
C ILE A 88 -6.56 -7.68 -1.09
N GLN A 89 -7.12 -6.48 -0.94
CA GLN A 89 -8.15 -6.22 0.06
C GLN A 89 -9.49 -6.91 -0.23
N SER A 90 -9.90 -6.92 -1.50
CA SER A 90 -11.18 -7.51 -1.93
C SER A 90 -10.99 -8.44 -3.13
N ASN A 91 -11.77 -9.52 -3.15
CA ASN A 91 -11.83 -10.43 -4.29
C ASN A 91 -12.78 -9.91 -5.39
N GLU A 92 -13.71 -9.04 -5.00
CA GLU A 92 -14.71 -8.41 -5.86
C GLU A 92 -14.12 -7.22 -6.62
N LEU A 93 -13.36 -6.36 -5.92
CA LEU A 93 -12.58 -5.27 -6.51
C LEU A 93 -11.11 -5.45 -6.15
N SER A 94 -10.39 -6.18 -7.01
CA SER A 94 -9.00 -6.51 -6.79
C SER A 94 -8.06 -5.38 -7.18
N VAL A 95 -8.14 -4.25 -6.47
CA VAL A 95 -7.34 -3.04 -6.75
C VAL A 95 -6.47 -2.68 -5.56
N ASP A 96 -7.05 -2.66 -4.36
CA ASP A 96 -6.35 -2.14 -3.19
C ASP A 96 -5.45 -3.19 -2.53
N PRO A 97 -4.22 -2.83 -2.14
CA PRO A 97 -3.33 -3.71 -1.43
C PRO A 97 -3.72 -3.82 0.05
N VAL A 98 -3.21 -4.87 0.69
CA VAL A 98 -3.11 -5.00 2.15
C VAL A 98 -1.67 -5.29 2.50
N PHE A 99 -1.08 -4.45 3.34
CA PHE A 99 0.26 -4.69 3.87
C PHE A 99 0.17 -5.39 5.20
N ILE A 100 0.75 -6.59 5.28
CA ILE A 100 0.85 -7.37 6.52
C ILE A 100 2.25 -7.19 7.08
N PHE A 101 2.30 -6.76 8.34
CA PHE A 101 3.54 -6.49 9.05
C PHE A 101 3.96 -7.66 9.95
N SER A 102 5.24 -7.71 10.32
CA SER A 102 5.88 -8.74 11.16
C SER A 102 5.23 -9.00 12.53
N HIS A 103 4.31 -8.13 12.97
CA HIS A 103 3.60 -8.23 14.25
C HIS A 103 2.08 -8.38 14.10
N GLU A 104 1.61 -9.00 13.01
CA GLU A 104 0.17 -9.24 12.74
C GLU A 104 -0.67 -7.97 12.58
N PHE A 105 -0.03 -6.81 12.47
CA PHE A 105 -0.68 -5.59 12.00
C PHE A 105 -0.94 -5.70 10.51
N LYS A 106 -2.08 -5.18 10.08
CA LYS A 106 -2.45 -5.00 8.70
C LYS A 106 -2.75 -3.53 8.46
N LEU A 107 -2.25 -3.00 7.35
CA LEU A 107 -2.69 -1.73 6.80
C LEU A 107 -3.49 -2.03 5.54
N GLU A 108 -4.78 -1.73 5.59
CA GLU A 108 -5.74 -1.99 4.52
C GLU A 108 -6.14 -0.67 3.87
N PHE A 109 -6.17 -0.65 2.54
CA PHE A 109 -6.52 0.51 1.73
C PHE A 109 -7.88 0.31 1.06
N PHE A 110 -8.60 1.41 0.85
CA PHE A 110 -9.94 1.43 0.29
C PHE A 110 -10.08 2.59 -0.69
N SER A 111 -9.86 2.31 -1.97
CA SER A 111 -10.23 3.24 -3.03
C SER A 111 -11.69 3.03 -3.40
N THR A 112 -12.41 4.14 -3.54
CA THR A 112 -13.84 4.16 -3.87
C THR A 112 -14.08 4.69 -5.28
N THR A 113 -13.21 5.56 -5.77
CA THR A 113 -13.31 6.16 -7.10
C THR A 113 -11.97 6.19 -7.81
N TYR A 114 -12.00 6.40 -9.13
CA TYR A 114 -10.78 6.52 -9.93
C TYR A 114 -9.91 7.76 -9.56
N TYR A 115 -10.45 8.69 -8.77
CA TYR A 115 -9.73 9.85 -8.22
C TYR A 115 -8.85 9.50 -7.02
N GLU A 116 -8.88 8.25 -6.57
CA GLU A 116 -8.10 7.78 -5.43
C GLU A 116 -7.05 6.75 -5.87
N PRO A 117 -6.05 7.14 -6.69
CA PRO A 117 -4.99 6.22 -7.07
C PRO A 117 -4.02 5.99 -5.91
N TRP A 118 -3.36 4.84 -5.95
CA TRP A 118 -2.14 4.58 -5.20
C TRP A 118 -0.97 4.32 -6.16
N VAL A 119 0.24 4.62 -5.70
CA VAL A 119 1.50 4.44 -6.42
C VAL A 119 2.45 3.62 -5.56
N PHE A 120 3.07 2.58 -6.13
CA PHE A 120 4.05 1.73 -5.45
C PHE A 120 5.33 1.65 -6.29
N GLY A 121 6.40 2.29 -5.82
CA GLY A 121 7.75 2.12 -6.34
C GLY A 121 8.51 0.99 -5.64
N LEU A 122 9.12 0.10 -6.42
CA LEU A 122 9.92 -1.03 -5.92
C LEU A 122 11.44 -0.80 -6.06
N PRO A 123 12.29 -1.54 -5.32
CA PRO A 123 13.75 -1.44 -5.40
C PRO A 123 14.35 -1.66 -6.79
N SER A 124 13.66 -2.36 -7.68
CA SER A 124 14.07 -2.52 -9.09
C SER A 124 13.93 -1.25 -9.94
N GLY A 125 13.25 -0.22 -9.42
CA GLY A 125 12.82 0.96 -10.18
C GLY A 125 11.47 0.77 -10.89
N MET A 126 10.83 -0.39 -10.76
CA MET A 126 9.46 -0.59 -11.24
C MET A 126 8.48 0.26 -10.43
N VAL A 127 7.50 0.84 -11.11
CA VAL A 127 6.44 1.64 -10.50
C VAL A 127 5.09 1.08 -10.92
N PHE A 128 4.23 0.85 -9.95
CA PHE A 128 2.85 0.41 -10.14
C PHE A 128 1.89 1.51 -9.74
N VAL A 129 0.81 1.64 -10.49
CA VAL A 129 -0.29 2.54 -10.17
C VAL A 129 -1.57 1.74 -10.17
N GLY A 130 -2.30 1.75 -9.06
CA GLY A 130 -3.62 1.14 -8.95
C GLY A 130 -4.69 2.17 -8.69
N SER A 131 -5.85 2.00 -9.30
CA SER A 131 -7.01 2.84 -9.12
C SER A 131 -8.26 2.08 -9.58
N PRO A 132 -9.44 2.28 -8.95
CA PRO A 132 -10.70 1.78 -9.47
C PRO A 132 -10.93 2.25 -10.90
N SER A 133 -11.51 1.38 -11.72
CA SER A 133 -11.96 1.78 -13.06
C SER A 133 -13.16 2.72 -12.96
N ALA A 134 -13.26 3.69 -13.86
CA ALA A 134 -14.48 4.47 -14.07
C ALA A 134 -15.55 3.64 -14.79
#